data_AF-A0A7C7SFE3-F1
#
_entry.id   AF-A0A7C7SFE3-F1
#
_cell.length_a   1.000
_cell.length_b   1.000
_cell.length_c   1.000
_cell.angle_alpha   90.00
_cell.angle_beta   90.00
_cell.angle_gamma   90.00
#
_symmetry.space_group_name_H-M   'P 1'
#
loop_
_entity.id
_entity.type
_entity.pdbx_description
1 polymer ?
#
loop_
_entity_poly.entity_id
_entity_poly.type
_entity_poly.pdbx_seq_one_letter_code
_entity_poly.pdbx_strand_id
1 'polypeptide(L)'
;MRELESTISRAAVSAPGNVIRAADVQFLHPAETPVVKPHEPLTSLRDAERVHILRVLEQLGWNKKQAAKVLEISRGTLYRKILEYELKPSQPDPRPVAGAPSQL
;
A
#
# COMPACT_ATOMS: atom_id res chain seq x y z
N MET A 1 -2.02 -29.97 25.41
CA MET A 1 -2.15 -29.83 23.95
C MET A 1 -3.56 -29.32 23.54
N ARG A 2 -4.06 -28.23 24.15
CA ARG A 2 -5.37 -27.61 23.80
C ARG A 2 -5.26 -26.17 23.27
N GLU A 3 -4.08 -25.56 23.39
CA GLU A 3 -3.88 -24.14 23.05
C GLU A 3 -3.74 -23.91 21.54
N LEU A 4 -3.16 -24.87 20.82
CA LEU A 4 -2.95 -24.74 19.37
C LEU A 4 -4.28 -24.81 18.60
N GLU A 5 -5.16 -25.73 18.98
CA GLU A 5 -6.46 -25.93 18.34
C GLU A 5 -7.38 -24.72 18.55
N SER A 6 -7.39 -24.16 19.76
CA SER A 6 -8.20 -22.98 20.08
C SER A 6 -7.72 -21.72 19.35
N THR A 7 -6.41 -21.62 19.07
CA THR A 7 -5.81 -20.49 18.35
C THR A 7 -6.12 -20.56 16.86
N ILE A 8 -6.02 -21.75 16.25
CA ILE A 8 -6.34 -21.94 14.82
C ILE A 8 -7.83 -21.74 14.56
N SER A 9 -8.70 -22.26 15.44
CA SER A 9 -10.15 -22.11 15.27
C SER A 9 -10.61 -20.65 15.40
N ARG A 10 -9.94 -19.84 16.22
CA ARG A 10 -10.25 -18.40 16.37
C ARG A 10 -9.71 -17.57 15.21
N ALA A 11 -8.56 -17.94 14.65
CA ALA A 11 -8.01 -17.30 13.45
C ALA A 11 -8.89 -17.56 12.21
N ALA A 12 -9.45 -18.76 12.07
CA ALA A 12 -10.32 -19.12 10.95
C ALA A 12 -11.67 -18.36 10.96
N VAL A 13 -12.21 -18.04 12.14
CA VAL A 13 -13.49 -17.32 12.28
C VAL A 13 -13.33 -15.82 12.03
N SER A 14 -12.13 -15.26 12.21
CA SER A 14 -11.90 -13.81 12.17
C SER A 14 -11.47 -13.28 10.80
N ALA A 15 -11.29 -14.12 9.79
CA ALA A 15 -10.90 -13.71 8.44
C ALA A 15 -12.13 -13.48 7.56
N PRO A 16 -12.35 -12.27 7.00
CA PRO A 16 -13.46 -12.01 6.07
C PRO A 16 -13.17 -12.51 4.63
N GLY A 17 -12.48 -13.66 4.49
CA GLY A 17 -12.13 -14.28 3.20
C GLY A 17 -10.94 -15.26 3.24
N ASN A 18 -10.58 -15.82 2.10
CA ASN A 18 -9.64 -16.95 1.96
C ASN A 18 -8.14 -16.53 1.88
N VAL A 19 -7.80 -15.28 2.19
CA VAL A 19 -6.43 -14.75 2.08
C VAL A 19 -6.07 -14.01 3.36
N ILE A 20 -5.09 -14.54 4.09
CA ILE A 20 -4.56 -13.91 5.31
C ILE A 20 -3.45 -12.94 4.89
N ARG A 21 -3.64 -11.64 5.10
CA ARG A 21 -2.64 -10.60 4.88
C ARG A 21 -1.92 -10.31 6.20
N ALA A 22 -0.70 -9.76 6.12
CA ALA A 22 0.09 -9.41 7.32
C ALA A 22 -0.65 -8.47 8.30
N ALA A 23 -1.60 -7.67 7.80
CA ALA A 23 -2.46 -6.82 8.61
C ALA A 23 -3.50 -7.60 9.44
N ASP A 24 -3.86 -8.82 9.03
CA ASP A 24 -4.91 -9.64 9.66
C ASP A 24 -4.36 -10.46 10.85
N VAL A 25 -3.03 -10.54 10.98
CA VAL A 25 -2.31 -11.32 12.02
C VAL A 25 -1.87 -10.46 13.21
N GLN A 26 -1.99 -9.13 13.11
CA GLN A 26 -1.60 -8.19 14.19
C GLN A 26 -2.34 -8.42 15.51
N PHE A 27 -3.53 -9.03 15.46
CA PHE A 27 -4.33 -9.34 16.65
C PHE A 27 -3.87 -10.60 17.42
N LEU A 28 -2.95 -11.39 16.88
CA LEU A 28 -2.56 -12.69 17.45
C LEU A 28 -1.30 -12.65 18.33
N HIS A 29 -0.72 -11.46 18.57
CA HIS A 29 0.42 -11.30 19.47
C HIS A 29 -0.02 -10.75 20.83
N PRO A 30 -0.07 -11.55 21.92
CA PRO A 30 -0.40 -11.06 23.26
C PRO A 30 0.79 -10.42 23.99
N ALA A 31 1.87 -10.09 23.29
CA ALA A 31 3.12 -9.65 23.93
C ALA A 31 3.93 -8.67 23.09
N GLU A 32 3.28 -7.65 22.51
CA GLU A 32 4.02 -6.49 22.00
C GLU A 32 3.34 -5.24 22.55
N THR A 33 4.07 -4.55 23.44
CA THR A 33 3.83 -3.14 23.78
C THR A 33 3.38 -2.40 22.53
N PRO A 34 2.27 -1.64 22.55
CA PRO A 34 1.79 -0.96 21.37
C PRO A 34 2.93 -0.10 20.84
N VAL A 35 3.51 -0.51 19.72
CA VAL A 35 4.38 0.34 18.94
C VAL A 35 3.45 1.47 18.53
N VAL A 36 3.47 2.55 19.32
CA VAL A 36 2.89 3.82 18.94
C VAL A 36 3.58 4.12 17.63
N LYS A 37 2.91 3.79 16.52
CA LYS A 37 3.34 4.23 15.19
C LYS A 37 3.58 5.72 15.39
N PRO A 38 4.80 6.24 15.10
CA PRO A 38 5.04 7.66 15.17
C PRO A 38 3.86 8.32 14.47
N HIS A 39 3.12 9.17 15.18
CA HIS A 39 2.00 9.85 14.56
C HIS A 39 2.57 10.50 13.31
N GLU A 40 2.13 10.03 12.13
CA GLU A 40 2.52 10.68 10.88
C GLU A 40 2.22 12.17 11.09
N PRO A 41 3.19 13.06 10.82
CA PRO A 41 2.99 14.48 11.06
C PRO A 41 1.70 14.89 10.37
N LEU A 42 0.85 15.65 11.06
CA LEU A 42 -0.43 16.11 10.51
C LEU A 42 -0.13 16.90 9.22
N THR A 43 -0.37 16.28 8.07
CA THR A 43 -0.15 16.90 6.76
C THR A 43 -1.37 17.68 6.33
N SER A 44 -1.18 18.67 5.46
CA SER A 44 -2.31 19.36 4.85
C SER A 44 -3.16 18.38 4.01
N LEU A 45 -4.45 18.68 3.84
CA LEU A 45 -5.32 17.92 2.93
C LEU A 45 -4.73 17.86 1.52
N ARG A 46 -4.08 18.96 1.10
CA ARG A 46 -3.42 19.07 -0.20
C ARG A 46 -2.27 18.07 -0.36
N ASP A 47 -1.45 17.90 0.67
CA ASP A 47 -0.33 16.95 0.64
C ASP A 47 -0.81 15.51 0.71
N ALA A 48 -1.81 15.23 1.56
CA ALA A 48 -2.44 13.92 1.64
C ALA A 48 -3.05 13.51 0.28
N GLU A 49 -3.75 14.44 -0.37
CA GLU A 49 -4.31 14.22 -1.71
C GLU A 49 -3.22 13.99 -2.75
N ARG A 50 -2.17 14.82 -2.78
CA ARG A 50 -1.02 14.67 -3.67
C ARG A 50 -0.40 13.27 -3.56
N VAL A 51 -0.10 12.83 -2.33
CA VAL A 51 0.49 11.51 -2.05
C VAL A 51 -0.44 10.39 -2.49
N HIS A 52 -1.73 10.51 -2.20
CA HIS A 52 -2.71 9.49 -2.57
C HIS A 52 -2.83 9.34 -4.10
N ILE A 53 -2.94 10.45 -4.83
CA ILE A 53 -3.03 10.44 -6.29
C ILE A 53 -1.78 9.85 -6.92
N LEU A 54 -0.59 10.22 -6.42
CA LEU A 54 0.67 9.66 -6.92
C LEU A 54 0.72 8.14 -6.71
N ARG A 55 0.38 7.66 -5.51
CA ARG A 55 0.36 6.23 -5.18
C ARG A 55 -0.56 5.45 -6.11
N VAL A 56 -1.77 5.95 -6.36
CA VAL A 56 -2.73 5.31 -7.28
C VAL A 56 -2.19 5.31 -8.72
N LEU A 57 -1.58 6.42 -9.17
CA LEU A 57 -0.97 6.49 -10.50
C LEU A 57 0.16 5.47 -10.65
N GLU A 58 1.06 5.33 -9.67
CA GLU A 58 2.16 4.37 -9.70
C GLU A 58 1.67 2.93 -9.70
N GLN A 59 0.73 2.58 -8.80
CA GLN A 59 0.17 1.23 -8.71
C GLN A 59 -0.55 0.78 -9.99
N LEU A 60 -1.12 1.73 -10.73
CA LEU A 60 -1.82 1.47 -11.98
C LEU A 60 -0.95 1.72 -13.23
N GLY A 61 0.38 1.83 -13.07
CA GLY A 61 1.31 2.03 -14.19
C GLY A 61 0.99 3.28 -15.01
N TRP A 62 0.57 4.35 -14.34
CA TRP A 62 0.15 5.63 -14.94
C TRP A 62 -1.08 5.54 -15.86
N ASN A 63 -1.89 4.50 -15.73
CA ASN A 63 -3.17 4.39 -16.44
C ASN A 63 -4.21 5.39 -15.89
N LYS A 64 -4.23 6.59 -16.47
CA LYS A 64 -5.08 7.71 -16.00
C LYS A 64 -6.58 7.40 -16.04
N LYS A 65 -7.04 6.52 -16.94
CA LYS A 65 -8.46 6.13 -17.02
C LYS A 65 -8.85 5.28 -15.81
N GLN A 66 -8.01 4.29 -15.47
CA GLN A 66 -8.23 3.43 -14.30
C GLN A 66 -8.01 4.21 -13.00
N ALA A 67 -6.99 5.07 -12.93
CA ALA A 67 -6.73 5.89 -11.75
C ALA A 67 -7.89 6.84 -11.44
N ALA A 68 -8.47 7.49 -12.44
CA ALA A 68 -9.65 8.34 -12.26
C ALA A 68 -10.85 7.56 -11.69
N LYS A 69 -11.03 6.31 -12.12
CA LYS A 69 -12.09 5.42 -11.61
C LYS A 69 -11.85 5.04 -10.15
N VAL A 70 -10.62 4.69 -9.77
CA VAL A 70 -10.27 4.32 -8.39
C VAL A 70 -10.36 5.52 -7.44
N LEU A 71 -9.96 6.70 -7.91
CA LEU A 71 -10.06 7.95 -7.16
C LEU A 71 -11.48 8.54 -7.16
N GLU A 72 -12.44 7.93 -7.87
CA GLU A 72 -13.82 8.38 -8.02
C GLU A 72 -13.96 9.86 -8.47
N ILE A 73 -13.07 10.29 -9.36
CA ILE A 73 -13.08 11.65 -9.94
C ILE A 73 -13.17 11.60 -11.46
N SER A 74 -13.59 12.72 -12.05
CA SER A 74 -13.54 12.86 -13.50
C SER A 74 -12.09 12.82 -14.02
N ARG A 75 -11.91 12.37 -15.26
CA ARG A 75 -10.59 12.40 -15.93
C ARG A 75 -10.03 13.82 -16.02
N GLY A 76 -10.87 14.81 -16.27
CA GLY A 76 -10.47 16.22 -16.31
C GLY A 76 -9.94 16.70 -14.96
N THR A 77 -10.60 16.30 -13.87
CA THR A 77 -10.16 16.59 -12.50
C THR A 77 -8.79 15.96 -12.23
N LEU A 78 -8.61 14.67 -12.58
CA LEU A 78 -7.33 14.00 -12.41
C LEU A 78 -6.22 14.70 -13.20
N TYR A 79 -6.48 15.10 -14.45
CA TYR A 79 -5.49 15.80 -15.28
C TYR A 79 -5.09 17.14 -14.67
N ARG A 80 -6.07 17.93 -14.19
CA ARG A 80 -5.78 19.19 -13.49
C ARG A 80 -4.92 18.97 -12.26
N LYS A 81 -5.22 17.96 -11.45
CA LYS A 81 -4.45 17.63 -10.23
C LYS A 81 -3.04 17.13 -10.54
N ILE A 82 -2.85 16.36 -11.61
CA ILE A 82 -1.51 15.95 -12.06
C ILE A 82 -0.64 17.17 -12.40
N LEU A 83 -1.22 18.16 -13.07
CA LEU A 83 -0.53 19.42 -13.40
C LEU A 83 -0.29 20.27 -12.15
N GLU A 84 -1.30 20.46 -11.31
CA GLU A 84 -1.24 21.26 -10.08
C GLU A 84 -0.17 20.75 -9.10
N TYR A 85 0.01 19.43 -9.03
CA TYR A 85 1.02 18.79 -8.17
C TYR A 85 2.31 18.41 -8.90
N GLU A 86 2.42 18.72 -10.19
CA GLU A 86 3.58 18.42 -11.03
C GLU A 86 4.00 16.94 -10.98
N LEU A 87 3.02 16.03 -10.93
CA LEU A 87 3.28 14.59 -10.80
C LEU A 87 3.89 14.03 -12.09
N LYS A 88 5.00 13.30 -11.95
CA LYS A 88 5.71 12.65 -13.05
C LYS A 88 6.00 11.19 -12.70
N PRO A 89 6.00 10.28 -13.69
CA PRO A 89 6.45 8.91 -13.46
C PRO A 89 7.88 8.93 -12.96
N SER A 90 8.11 8.30 -11.82
CA SER A 90 9.45 7.97 -11.34
C SER A 90 10.11 7.13 -12.43
N GLN A 91 11.09 7.71 -13.13
CA GLN A 91 11.87 6.99 -14.12
C GLN A 91 12.49 5.78 -13.40
N PRO A 92 12.29 4.54 -13.87
CA PRO A 92 12.93 3.39 -13.23
C PRO A 92 14.43 3.62 -13.30
N ASP A 93 15.06 3.79 -12.14
CA ASP A 93 16.51 3.90 -11.98
C ASP A 93 17.13 2.62 -12.59
N PRO A 94 17.84 2.69 -13.73
CA PRO A 94 18.43 1.52 -14.36
C PRO A 94 19.71 1.15 -13.61
N ARG A 95 19.59 0.80 -12.32
CA ARG A 95 20.73 0.20 -11.64
C ARG A 95 20.98 -1.16 -12.26
N PRO A 96 22.19 -1.44 -12.77
CA PRO A 96 22.52 -2.79 -13.15
C PRO A 96 22.42 -3.65 -11.90
N VAL A 97 21.58 -4.70 -11.96
CA VAL A 97 21.63 -5.80 -11.01
C VAL A 97 22.99 -6.47 -11.16
N ALA A 98 23.99 -5.93 -10.47
CA ALA A 98 25.28 -6.57 -10.30
C ALA A 98 25.04 -7.87 -9.53
N GLY A 99 25.27 -9.01 -10.20
CA GLY A 99 25.23 -10.33 -9.58
C GLY A 99 24.45 -11.38 -10.36
N ALA A 100 24.76 -11.56 -11.65
CA ALA A 100 24.59 -12.90 -12.22
C ALA A 100 25.73 -13.78 -11.66
N PRO A 101 25.44 -14.93 -11.03
CA PRO A 101 26.49 -15.87 -10.69
C PRO A 101 27.01 -16.50 -11.98
N SER A 102 28.25 -16.20 -12.34
CA SER A 102 28.99 -17.00 -13.31
C SER A 102 29.20 -18.40 -12.72
N GLN A 103 28.36 -19.33 -13.14
CA GLN A 103 28.66 -20.75 -13.15
C GLN A 103 29.19 -21.07 -14.55
N LEU A 104 30.50 -21.32 -14.62
CA LEU A 104 31.23 -22.34 -15.40
C LEU A 104 32.67 -21.88 -15.64
#